data_AF-A0A1B6MBY0-F1
#
_entry.id   AF-A0A1B6MBY0-F1
#
_cell.length_a   1.000
_cell.length_b   1.000
_cell.length_c   1.000
_cell.angle_alpha   90.00
_cell.angle_beta   90.00
_cell.angle_gamma   90.00
#
_symmetry.space_group_name_H-M   'P 1'
#
loop_
_entity.id
_entity.type
_entity.pdbx_description
1 polymer ?
#
loop_
_entity_poly.entity_id
_entity_poly.type
_entity_poly.pdbx_seq_one_letter_code
_entity_poly.pdbx_strand_id
1 'polypeptide(L)'
;MKQAKQLRKILLAGMVNQVARRLDDRELVALSIRKGKPVYRTPEMEDVVYLSTTSVLYKSAPDWIVYQEIFQTDKMYFRGVTAIEPEWLPAYAPILCNMSNPLSEPPPRYDPDVGAPFCHFSGTFGRSGWTLPVMELEFPQGLERYKWFAVFLLDGSVCPKLKKYIKVLLSTPQTMVKSWAALQPRTDVFLKTLVAKEVDSKASLTKQWEQDPKYLLDAYQRWLPTSAHNEVAVSWPPL
;
A
#
# COMPACT_ATOMS: atom_id res chain seq x y z
N MET A 1 -17.30 -6.69 -12.97
CA MET A 1 -16.76 -6.03 -11.76
C MET A 1 -15.27 -5.67 -11.88
N LYS A 2 -14.35 -6.64 -12.10
CA LYS A 2 -12.88 -6.37 -12.15
C LYS A 2 -12.47 -5.34 -13.22
N GLN A 3 -12.98 -5.44 -14.44
CA GLN A 3 -12.68 -4.48 -15.52
C GLN A 3 -13.15 -3.05 -15.21
N ALA A 4 -14.35 -2.91 -14.63
CA ALA A 4 -14.89 -1.61 -14.25
C ALA A 4 -14.00 -0.91 -13.21
N LYS A 5 -13.49 -1.64 -12.19
CA LYS A 5 -12.55 -1.08 -11.20
C LYS A 5 -11.28 -0.54 -11.87
N GLN A 6 -10.75 -1.25 -12.87
CA GLN A 6 -9.56 -0.81 -13.61
C GLN A 6 -9.83 0.42 -14.47
N LEU A 7 -11.00 0.51 -15.13
CA LEU A 7 -11.37 1.71 -15.89
C LEU A 7 -11.46 2.95 -15.00
N ARG A 8 -12.00 2.83 -13.78
CA ARG A 8 -12.05 3.94 -12.81
C ARG A 8 -10.65 4.41 -12.40
N LYS A 9 -9.71 3.47 -12.24
CA LYS A 9 -8.29 3.78 -11.97
C LYS A 9 -7.63 4.51 -13.14
N ILE A 10 -7.90 4.10 -14.37
CA ILE A 10 -7.41 4.78 -15.58
C ILE A 10 -7.95 6.22 -15.66
N LEU A 11 -9.23 6.42 -15.38
CA LEU A 11 -9.83 7.75 -15.35
C LEU A 11 -9.16 8.64 -14.29
N LEU A 12 -8.95 8.13 -13.08
CA LEU A 12 -8.23 8.85 -12.03
C LEU A 12 -6.81 9.25 -12.48
N ALA A 13 -6.08 8.35 -13.12
CA ALA A 13 -4.72 8.62 -13.61
C ALA A 13 -4.70 9.70 -14.71
N GLY A 14 -5.75 9.82 -15.52
CA GLY A 14 -5.88 10.87 -16.54
C GLY A 14 -6.39 12.21 -16.00
N MET A 15 -7.03 12.22 -14.83
CA MET A 15 -7.75 13.37 -14.28
C MET A 15 -7.33 13.65 -12.82
N VAL A 16 -6.03 13.55 -12.54
CA VAL A 16 -5.48 13.63 -11.17
C VAL A 16 -5.79 14.95 -10.44
N ASN A 17 -5.98 16.05 -11.18
CA ASN A 17 -6.34 17.36 -10.64
C ASN A 17 -7.86 17.57 -10.53
N GLN A 18 -8.68 16.69 -11.12
CA GLN A 18 -10.14 16.79 -11.11
C GLN A 18 -10.76 15.84 -10.09
N VAL A 19 -10.19 15.82 -8.89
CA VAL A 19 -10.69 15.03 -7.76
C VAL A 19 -11.55 15.91 -6.87
N ALA A 20 -12.64 15.39 -6.32
CA ALA A 20 -13.46 16.09 -5.35
C ALA A 20 -13.79 15.21 -4.15
N ARG A 21 -13.84 15.83 -2.96
CA ARG A 21 -14.20 15.17 -1.70
C ARG A 21 -15.59 15.64 -1.26
N ARG A 22 -16.41 14.69 -0.85
CA ARG A 22 -17.73 14.96 -0.26
C ARG A 22 -17.58 15.67 1.07
N LEU A 23 -18.40 16.68 1.28
CA LEU A 23 -18.50 17.37 2.57
C LEU A 23 -19.15 16.48 3.62
N ASP A 24 -18.64 16.55 4.84
CA ASP A 24 -19.27 15.89 5.97
C ASP A 24 -20.44 16.71 6.53
N ASP A 25 -21.20 16.10 7.44
CA ASP A 25 -22.35 16.75 8.08
C ASP A 25 -22.01 18.03 8.85
N ARG A 26 -20.77 18.15 9.37
CA ARG A 26 -20.32 19.31 10.14
C ARG A 26 -20.02 20.48 9.20
N GLU A 27 -19.32 20.20 8.09
CA GLU A 27 -19.02 21.15 7.02
C GLU A 27 -20.30 21.65 6.35
N LEU A 28 -21.28 20.77 6.10
CA LEU A 28 -22.58 21.17 5.55
C LEU A 28 -23.32 22.16 6.46
N VAL A 29 -23.33 21.89 7.78
CA VAL A 29 -23.96 22.78 8.76
C VAL A 29 -23.24 24.12 8.83
N ALA A 30 -21.90 24.12 8.83
CA ALA A 30 -21.10 25.35 8.84
C ALA A 30 -21.38 26.25 7.63
N LEU A 31 -21.67 25.65 6.46
CA LEU A 31 -22.01 26.35 5.23
C LEU A 31 -23.51 26.64 5.08
N SER A 32 -24.33 26.35 6.09
CA SER A 32 -25.79 26.48 6.04
C SER A 32 -26.44 25.72 4.87
N ILE A 33 -25.85 24.61 4.45
CA ILE A 33 -26.35 23.74 3.39
C ILE A 33 -27.24 22.65 4.01
N ARG A 34 -28.42 22.43 3.42
CA ARG A 34 -29.34 21.38 3.87
C ARG A 34 -28.69 20.00 3.80
N LYS A 35 -28.77 19.26 4.91
CA LYS A 35 -28.32 17.87 4.99
C LYS A 35 -29.03 16.98 3.95
N GLY A 36 -28.33 15.93 3.53
CA GLY A 36 -28.87 14.94 2.59
C GLY A 36 -28.67 15.27 1.10
N LYS A 37 -28.12 16.44 0.76
CA LYS A 37 -27.66 16.72 -0.61
C LYS A 37 -26.20 16.33 -0.76
N PRO A 38 -25.82 15.57 -1.81
CA PRO A 38 -24.43 15.26 -2.10
C PRO A 38 -23.72 16.52 -2.63
N VAL A 39 -22.86 17.09 -1.77
CA VAL A 39 -22.09 18.31 -2.03
C VAL A 39 -20.61 18.01 -1.80
N TYR A 40 -19.77 18.55 -2.67
CA TYR A 40 -18.34 18.30 -2.68
C TYR A 40 -17.55 19.61 -2.75
N ARG A 41 -16.27 19.52 -2.42
CA ARG A 41 -15.26 20.53 -2.70
C ARG A 41 -14.21 19.97 -3.64
N THR A 42 -13.61 20.86 -4.41
CA THR A 42 -12.44 20.58 -5.24
C THR A 42 -11.18 21.18 -4.58
N PRO A 43 -9.97 20.67 -4.86
CA PRO A 43 -8.74 21.22 -4.30
C PRO A 43 -8.42 22.64 -4.77
N GLU A 44 -9.00 23.06 -5.90
CA GLU A 44 -8.69 24.32 -6.58
C GLU A 44 -9.70 25.44 -6.27
N MET A 45 -10.90 25.10 -5.81
CA MET A 45 -11.99 26.06 -5.59
C MET A 45 -12.49 26.00 -4.14
N GLU A 46 -12.79 27.16 -3.57
CA GLU A 46 -13.46 27.26 -2.27
C GLU A 46 -14.97 26.99 -2.37
N ASP A 47 -15.55 27.29 -3.54
CA ASP A 47 -16.96 27.08 -3.84
C ASP A 47 -17.34 25.59 -3.80
N VAL A 48 -18.59 25.36 -3.40
CA VAL A 48 -19.17 24.02 -3.34
C VAL A 48 -19.77 23.62 -4.68
N VAL A 49 -19.59 22.34 -5.03
CA VAL A 49 -20.14 21.77 -6.25
C VAL A 49 -21.11 20.64 -5.90
N TYR A 50 -22.27 20.66 -6.55
CA TYR A 50 -23.35 19.72 -6.28
C TYR A 50 -23.28 18.54 -7.25
N LEU A 51 -23.59 17.34 -6.75
CA LEU A 51 -23.85 16.20 -7.63
C LEU A 51 -25.31 16.29 -8.13
N SER A 52 -25.50 16.27 -9.46
CA SER A 52 -26.83 16.37 -10.07
C SER A 52 -27.74 15.21 -9.63
N THR A 53 -29.03 15.49 -9.41
CA THR A 53 -30.06 14.47 -9.11
C THR A 53 -30.24 13.45 -10.23
N THR A 54 -29.82 13.78 -11.46
CA THR A 54 -29.82 12.86 -12.61
C THR A 54 -28.61 11.94 -12.65
N SER A 55 -27.60 12.16 -11.80
CA SER A 55 -26.42 11.31 -11.73
C SER A 55 -26.77 9.93 -11.15
N VAL A 56 -26.22 8.88 -11.76
CA VAL A 56 -26.33 7.50 -11.25
C VAL A 56 -25.72 7.38 -9.85
N LEU A 57 -24.76 8.23 -9.51
CA LEU A 57 -24.08 8.25 -8.21
C LEU A 57 -24.81 9.11 -7.16
N TYR A 58 -25.93 9.75 -7.50
CA TYR A 58 -26.61 10.67 -6.57
C TYR A 58 -27.04 9.99 -5.27
N LYS A 59 -27.56 8.77 -5.36
CA LYS A 59 -28.01 8.00 -4.19
C LYS A 59 -26.86 7.40 -3.38
N SER A 60 -25.81 6.92 -4.05
CA SER A 60 -24.66 6.32 -3.36
C SER A 60 -23.75 7.37 -2.74
N ALA A 61 -23.73 8.58 -3.29
CA ALA A 61 -22.98 9.74 -2.78
C ALA A 61 -21.58 9.37 -2.28
N PRO A 62 -20.71 8.82 -3.15
CA PRO A 62 -19.38 8.36 -2.76
C PRO A 62 -18.56 9.52 -2.17
N ASP A 63 -17.68 9.21 -1.21
CA ASP A 63 -16.89 10.23 -0.52
C ASP A 63 -15.83 10.88 -1.41
N TRP A 64 -15.32 10.14 -2.38
CA TRP A 64 -14.32 10.60 -3.32
C TRP A 64 -14.78 10.34 -4.75
N ILE A 65 -14.65 11.36 -5.58
CA ILE A 65 -14.98 11.28 -7.00
C ILE A 65 -13.88 11.90 -7.84
N VAL A 66 -13.80 11.45 -9.08
CA VAL A 66 -13.17 12.18 -10.18
C VAL A 66 -14.28 12.69 -11.11
N TYR A 67 -14.09 13.87 -11.69
CA TYR A 67 -15.05 14.50 -12.60
C TYR A 67 -14.36 14.96 -13.88
N GLN A 68 -15.12 15.12 -14.96
CA GLN A 68 -14.57 15.58 -16.25
C GLN A 68 -14.63 17.11 -16.38
N GLU A 69 -15.76 17.69 -15.99
CA GLU A 69 -15.98 19.14 -16.04
C GLU A 69 -16.93 19.59 -14.92
N ILE A 70 -16.83 20.87 -14.58
CA ILE A 70 -17.80 21.59 -13.75
C ILE A 70 -18.49 22.59 -14.64
N PHE A 71 -19.82 22.60 -14.60
CA PHE A 71 -20.61 23.59 -15.33
C PHE A 71 -21.52 24.35 -14.35
N GLN A 72 -21.79 25.61 -14.68
CA GLN A 72 -22.57 26.51 -13.85
C GLN A 72 -23.91 26.82 -14.52
N THR A 73 -24.99 26.58 -13.79
CA THR A 73 -26.35 27.05 -14.12
C THR A 73 -26.79 28.03 -13.03
N ASP A 74 -27.83 27.67 -12.25
CA ASP A 74 -28.16 28.26 -10.97
C ASP A 74 -27.12 27.93 -9.87
N LYS A 75 -26.48 26.76 -9.99
CA LYS A 75 -25.42 26.26 -9.10
C LYS A 75 -24.35 25.58 -9.93
N MET A 76 -23.22 25.28 -9.30
CA MET A 76 -22.17 24.47 -9.92
C MET A 76 -22.49 22.99 -9.79
N TYR A 77 -22.41 22.27 -10.90
CA TYR A 77 -22.64 20.83 -10.95
C TYR A 77 -21.49 20.11 -11.67
N PHE A 78 -21.22 18.88 -11.23
CA PHE A 78 -20.27 18.02 -11.94
C PHE A 78 -20.90 17.31 -13.14
N ARG A 79 -20.09 17.07 -14.17
CA ARG A 79 -20.40 16.16 -15.27
C ARG A 79 -19.27 15.13 -15.45
N GLY A 80 -19.63 13.94 -15.92
CA GLY A 80 -18.66 12.84 -16.13
C GLY A 80 -18.11 12.29 -14.80
N VAL A 81 -18.97 12.12 -13.79
CA VAL A 81 -18.53 11.73 -12.44
C VAL A 81 -18.27 10.24 -12.33
N THR A 82 -17.15 9.88 -11.73
CA THR A 82 -16.77 8.51 -11.41
C THR A 82 -16.36 8.40 -9.95
N ALA A 83 -16.92 7.44 -9.21
CA ALA A 83 -16.52 7.15 -7.84
C ALA A 83 -15.10 6.58 -7.79
N ILE A 84 -14.29 7.00 -6.84
CA ILE A 84 -12.94 6.47 -6.63
C ILE A 84 -12.73 6.07 -5.18
N GLU A 85 -11.74 5.21 -4.94
CA GLU A 85 -11.33 4.81 -3.61
C GLU A 85 -10.08 5.61 -3.22
N PRO A 86 -10.00 6.20 -2.01
CA PRO A 86 -8.92 7.10 -1.62
C PRO A 86 -7.54 6.44 -1.57
N GLU A 87 -7.50 5.12 -1.35
CA GLU A 87 -6.30 4.26 -1.45
C GLU A 87 -5.61 4.31 -2.82
N TRP A 88 -6.30 4.76 -3.87
CA TRP A 88 -5.72 4.88 -5.20
C TRP A 88 -4.95 6.19 -5.40
N LEU A 89 -5.25 7.22 -4.60
CA LEU A 89 -4.67 8.55 -4.78
C LEU A 89 -3.14 8.55 -4.67
N PRO A 90 -2.51 7.88 -3.68
CA PRO A 90 -1.04 7.87 -3.60
C PRO A 90 -0.37 7.17 -4.79
N ALA A 91 -1.04 6.19 -5.40
CA ALA A 91 -0.51 5.44 -6.53
C ALA A 91 -0.61 6.22 -7.86
N TYR A 92 -1.71 6.94 -8.08
CA TYR A 92 -1.98 7.61 -9.36
C TYR A 92 -1.73 9.13 -9.34
N ALA A 93 -1.79 9.76 -8.16
CA ALA A 93 -1.57 11.19 -7.96
C ALA A 93 -0.57 11.46 -6.81
N PRO A 94 0.63 10.84 -6.80
CA PRO A 94 1.59 10.97 -5.70
C PRO A 94 2.01 12.42 -5.43
N ILE A 95 2.10 13.26 -6.48
CA ILE A 95 2.51 14.67 -6.38
C ILE A 95 1.50 15.50 -5.56
N LEU A 96 0.24 15.07 -5.51
CA LEU A 96 -0.83 15.73 -4.75
C LEU A 96 -1.02 15.09 -3.37
N CYS A 97 -0.27 14.04 -3.03
CA CYS A 97 -0.35 13.36 -1.75
C CYS A 97 0.85 13.74 -0.88
N ASN A 98 0.59 14.07 0.39
CA ASN A 98 1.62 14.12 1.42
C ASN A 98 1.41 12.95 2.37
N MET A 99 2.21 11.90 2.21
CA MET A 99 2.07 10.65 2.97
C MET A 99 3.03 10.64 4.17
N SER A 100 2.57 10.08 5.29
CA SER A 100 3.42 9.81 6.43
C SER A 100 4.43 8.70 6.13
N ASN A 101 5.40 8.51 7.01
CA ASN A 101 6.12 7.23 7.08
C ASN A 101 5.12 6.08 7.36
N PRO A 102 5.47 4.82 7.02
CA PRO A 102 4.67 3.66 7.39
C PRO A 102 4.32 3.68 8.87
N LEU A 103 3.06 3.46 9.20
CA LEU A 103 2.60 3.38 10.58
C LEU A 103 3.17 2.13 11.25
N SER A 104 3.51 2.25 12.54
CA SER A 104 3.92 1.12 13.36
C SER A 104 2.75 0.24 13.78
N GLU A 105 1.56 0.84 13.90
CA GLU A 105 0.32 0.18 14.29
C GLU A 105 -0.79 0.51 13.28
N PRO A 106 -1.41 -0.50 12.65
CA PRO A 106 -1.06 -1.93 12.72
C PRO A 106 0.30 -2.23 12.04
N PRO A 107 1.00 -3.30 12.46
CA PRO A 107 2.29 -3.65 11.88
C PRO A 107 2.15 -4.05 10.40
N PRO A 108 3.22 -3.91 9.60
CA PRO A 108 3.25 -4.43 8.25
C PRO A 108 2.86 -5.91 8.20
N ARG A 109 2.17 -6.31 7.12
CA ARG A 109 1.76 -7.69 6.88
C ARG A 109 2.27 -8.16 5.53
N TYR A 110 2.38 -9.46 5.36
CA TYR A 110 2.59 -10.07 4.06
C TYR A 110 1.26 -10.49 3.45
N ASP A 111 1.05 -10.17 2.18
CA ASP A 111 -0.11 -10.64 1.42
C ASP A 111 0.29 -11.86 0.57
N PRO A 112 -0.27 -13.06 0.83
CA PRO A 112 0.08 -14.26 0.08
C PRO A 112 -0.39 -14.26 -1.38
N ASP A 113 -1.49 -13.55 -1.68
CA ASP A 113 -2.07 -13.50 -3.03
C ASP A 113 -1.25 -12.59 -3.94
N VAL A 114 -0.82 -11.44 -3.41
CA VAL A 114 0.08 -10.51 -4.12
C VAL A 114 1.53 -10.98 -4.07
N GLY A 115 1.93 -11.62 -2.97
CA GLY A 115 3.29 -12.08 -2.72
C GLY A 115 4.24 -10.97 -2.28
N ALA A 116 3.74 -9.91 -1.64
CA ALA A 116 4.52 -8.74 -1.26
C ALA A 116 4.19 -8.24 0.16
N PRO A 117 5.10 -7.49 0.81
CA PRO A 117 4.82 -6.75 2.04
C PRO A 117 3.82 -5.60 1.81
N PHE A 118 2.93 -5.38 2.78
CA PHE A 118 1.98 -4.26 2.86
C PHE A 118 2.16 -3.53 4.19
N CYS A 119 1.89 -2.23 4.20
CA CYS A 119 1.92 -1.42 5.41
C CYS A 119 0.85 -0.32 5.36
N HIS A 120 0.60 0.27 6.52
CA HIS A 120 -0.46 1.27 6.67
C HIS A 120 0.13 2.66 6.61
N PHE A 121 -0.59 3.58 5.96
CA PHE A 121 -0.20 4.97 5.83
C PHE A 121 -1.34 5.88 6.24
N SER A 122 -0.96 7.04 6.76
CA SER A 122 -1.82 8.22 6.85
C SER A 122 -1.30 9.28 5.88
N GLY A 123 -2.14 10.24 5.51
CA GLY A 123 -1.69 11.32 4.66
C GLY A 123 -2.75 12.35 4.40
N THR A 124 -2.39 13.32 3.56
CA THR A 124 -3.30 14.36 3.09
C THR A 124 -3.27 14.47 1.58
N PHE A 125 -4.36 14.92 0.98
CA PHE A 125 -4.48 15.12 -0.46
C PHE A 125 -4.79 16.58 -0.82
N GLY A 126 -4.12 17.07 -1.87
CA GLY A 126 -4.36 18.38 -2.47
C GLY A 126 -3.87 19.56 -1.61
N ARG A 127 -4.03 20.77 -2.15
CA ARG A 127 -3.63 22.02 -1.47
C ARG A 127 -4.43 22.28 -0.19
N SER A 128 -5.68 21.84 -0.16
CA SER A 128 -6.56 21.94 1.00
C SER A 128 -6.23 20.95 2.11
N GLY A 129 -5.22 20.09 1.92
CA GLY A 129 -4.72 19.18 2.95
C GLY A 129 -5.76 18.19 3.47
N TRP A 130 -6.66 17.71 2.61
CA TRP A 130 -7.73 16.82 3.06
C TRP A 130 -7.16 15.52 3.61
N THR A 131 -7.49 15.21 4.85
CA THR A 131 -7.05 13.99 5.51
C THR A 131 -7.56 12.78 4.76
N LEU A 132 -6.63 11.91 4.38
CA LEU A 132 -6.93 10.60 3.82
C LEU A 132 -7.17 9.60 4.97
N PRO A 133 -8.08 8.64 4.80
CA PRO A 133 -8.23 7.57 5.77
C PRO A 133 -6.93 6.77 5.86
N VAL A 134 -6.72 6.12 7.02
CA VAL A 134 -5.64 5.15 7.14
C VAL A 134 -5.88 4.05 6.11
N MET A 135 -4.89 3.86 5.24
CA MET A 135 -4.99 2.96 4.10
C MET A 135 -3.84 1.97 4.11
N GLU A 136 -4.14 0.75 3.70
CA GLU A 136 -3.15 -0.29 3.54
C GLU A 136 -2.67 -0.30 2.09
N LEU A 137 -1.38 -0.09 1.89
CA LEU A 137 -0.73 -0.06 0.59
C LEU A 137 0.42 -1.04 0.56
N GLU A 138 0.80 -1.47 -0.64
CA GLU A 138 2.03 -2.22 -0.84
C GLU A 138 3.21 -1.41 -0.30
N PHE A 139 4.14 -2.08 0.37
CA PHE A 139 5.26 -1.41 1.01
C PHE A 139 6.10 -0.67 -0.06
N PRO A 140 6.36 0.64 0.10
CA PRO A 140 7.10 1.43 -0.87
C PRO A 140 8.48 0.85 -1.15
N GLN A 141 8.97 1.05 -2.38
CA GLN A 141 10.32 0.65 -2.73
C GLN A 141 11.35 1.36 -1.84
N GLY A 142 12.36 0.61 -1.39
CA GLY A 142 13.40 1.12 -0.52
C GLY A 142 13.92 0.05 0.44
N LEU A 143 14.93 0.41 1.23
CA LEU A 143 15.62 -0.52 2.12
C LEU A 143 14.69 -1.20 3.14
N GLU A 144 13.71 -0.45 3.65
CA GLU A 144 12.75 -0.98 4.64
C GLU A 144 11.86 -2.09 4.07
N ARG A 145 11.53 -2.06 2.78
CA ARG A 145 10.77 -3.14 2.12
C ARG A 145 11.52 -4.47 2.16
N TYR A 146 12.84 -4.44 1.88
CA TYR A 146 13.68 -5.64 1.97
C TYR A 146 13.77 -6.18 3.41
N LYS A 147 13.86 -5.29 4.41
CA LYS A 147 13.87 -5.69 5.82
C LYS A 147 12.58 -6.39 6.21
N TRP A 148 11.42 -5.83 5.85
CA TRP A 148 10.13 -6.45 6.12
C TRP A 148 9.91 -7.74 5.32
N PHE A 149 10.31 -7.77 4.04
CA PHE A 149 10.30 -9.01 3.26
C PHE A 149 11.15 -10.11 3.92
N ALA A 150 12.32 -9.76 4.45
CA ALA A 150 13.16 -10.70 5.21
C ALA A 150 12.47 -11.21 6.48
N VAL A 151 11.78 -10.34 7.24
CA VAL A 151 10.97 -10.75 8.40
C VAL A 151 9.98 -11.83 7.99
N PHE A 152 9.22 -11.59 6.91
CA PHE A 152 8.18 -12.50 6.41
C PHE A 152 8.73 -13.78 5.77
N LEU A 153 9.97 -13.76 5.31
CA LEU A 153 10.64 -14.97 4.83
C LEU A 153 11.12 -15.83 6.00
N LEU A 154 11.72 -15.21 7.02
CA LEU A 154 12.20 -15.88 8.22
C LEU A 154 11.05 -16.42 9.10
N ASP A 155 9.91 -15.73 9.15
CA ASP A 155 8.70 -16.21 9.86
C ASP A 155 7.89 -17.23 9.05
N GLY A 156 8.32 -17.56 7.83
CA GLY A 156 7.68 -18.54 6.96
C GLY A 156 6.34 -18.09 6.35
N SER A 157 5.99 -16.81 6.40
CA SER A 157 4.83 -16.25 5.70
C SER A 157 4.99 -16.31 4.17
N VAL A 158 6.21 -16.06 3.68
CA VAL A 158 6.53 -16.18 2.23
C VAL A 158 6.58 -17.65 1.81
N CYS A 159 7.24 -18.49 2.62
CA CYS A 159 7.47 -19.92 2.36
C CYS A 159 6.99 -20.79 3.54
N PRO A 160 5.78 -21.37 3.49
CA PRO A 160 5.22 -22.15 4.59
C PRO A 160 6.08 -23.34 5.06
N LYS A 161 6.89 -23.93 4.17
CA LYS A 161 7.85 -25.00 4.51
C LYS A 161 8.90 -24.57 5.53
N LEU A 162 9.20 -23.27 5.63
CA LEU A 162 10.15 -22.73 6.60
C LEU A 162 9.55 -22.56 8.00
N LYS A 163 8.22 -22.62 8.15
CA LYS A 163 7.55 -22.40 9.45
C LYS A 163 8.02 -23.34 10.57
N LYS A 164 8.45 -24.56 10.23
CA LYS A 164 9.00 -25.53 11.21
C LYS A 164 10.28 -25.01 11.90
N TYR A 165 11.02 -24.11 11.26
CA TYR A 165 12.30 -23.61 11.78
C TYR A 165 12.16 -22.37 12.68
N ILE A 166 10.99 -21.72 12.73
CA ILE A 166 10.79 -20.45 13.47
C ILE A 166 11.24 -20.57 14.94
N LYS A 167 10.90 -21.68 15.60
CA LYS A 167 11.20 -21.91 17.02
C LYS A 167 12.69 -22.14 17.31
N VAL A 168 13.47 -22.49 16.28
CA VAL A 168 14.91 -22.78 16.40
C VAL A 168 15.78 -21.66 15.82
N LEU A 169 15.18 -20.55 15.35
CA LEU A 169 15.95 -19.40 14.89
C LEU A 169 16.80 -18.84 16.03
N LEU A 170 18.05 -18.53 15.73
CA LEU A 170 19.02 -17.96 16.68
C LEU A 170 18.66 -16.52 17.11
N SER A 171 17.75 -15.86 16.40
CA SER A 171 17.23 -14.52 16.70
C SER A 171 15.82 -14.41 16.15
N THR A 172 14.98 -13.54 16.74
CA THR A 172 13.62 -13.34 16.24
C THR A 172 13.65 -12.64 14.89
N PRO A 173 12.74 -12.98 13.93
CA PRO A 173 12.68 -12.32 12.62
C PRO A 173 12.61 -10.78 12.71
N GLN A 174 11.88 -10.27 13.71
CA GLN A 174 11.74 -8.84 14.03
C GLN A 174 13.07 -8.11 14.28
N THR A 175 14.17 -8.84 14.49
CA THR A 175 15.51 -8.28 14.57
C THR A 175 15.91 -7.56 13.27
N MET A 176 15.41 -7.99 12.11
CA MET A 176 15.70 -7.36 10.80
C MET A 176 15.30 -5.88 10.71
N VAL A 177 14.29 -5.46 11.46
CA VAL A 177 13.71 -4.11 11.39
C VAL A 177 14.15 -3.22 12.56
N LYS A 178 15.05 -3.69 13.43
CA LYS A 178 15.60 -2.87 14.52
C LYS A 178 16.66 -1.90 14.00
N SER A 179 16.79 -0.75 14.65
CA SER A 179 17.77 0.29 14.27
C SER A 179 19.23 -0.20 14.31
N TRP A 180 19.53 -1.13 15.22
CA TRP A 180 20.85 -1.75 15.38
C TRP A 180 21.04 -3.02 14.53
N ALA A 181 20.06 -3.42 13.71
CA ALA A 181 20.12 -4.67 12.95
C ALA A 181 21.38 -4.75 12.07
N ALA A 182 21.85 -3.65 11.49
CA ALA A 182 23.03 -3.65 10.63
C ALA A 182 24.35 -4.02 11.37
N LEU A 183 24.38 -3.96 12.70
CA LEU A 183 25.57 -4.33 13.49
C LEU A 183 25.73 -5.84 13.63
N GLN A 184 24.66 -6.61 13.45
CA GLN A 184 24.70 -8.05 13.57
C GLN A 184 25.05 -8.67 12.20
N PRO A 185 26.11 -9.50 12.08
CA PRO A 185 26.53 -10.01 10.78
C PRO A 185 25.46 -10.81 10.02
N ARG A 186 24.55 -11.49 10.72
CA ARG A 186 23.50 -12.32 10.08
C ARG A 186 22.42 -11.51 9.39
N THR A 187 21.98 -10.42 10.01
CA THR A 187 20.96 -9.49 9.47
C THR A 187 21.55 -8.69 8.32
N ASP A 188 22.81 -8.22 8.46
CA ASP A 188 23.52 -7.50 7.41
C ASP A 188 23.73 -8.35 6.16
N VAL A 189 24.24 -9.58 6.32
CA VAL A 189 24.43 -10.51 5.18
C VAL A 189 23.10 -10.82 4.50
N PHE A 190 22.06 -11.14 5.28
CA PHE A 190 20.74 -11.45 4.73
C PHE A 190 20.16 -10.28 3.93
N LEU A 191 20.22 -9.06 4.49
CA LEU A 191 19.73 -7.85 3.83
C LEU A 191 20.54 -7.54 2.56
N LYS A 192 21.86 -7.60 2.62
CA LYS A 192 22.73 -7.35 1.45
C LYS A 192 22.48 -8.35 0.34
N THR A 193 22.28 -9.63 0.66
CA THR A 193 21.96 -10.65 -0.35
C THR A 193 20.65 -10.34 -1.07
N LEU A 194 19.60 -9.94 -0.32
CA LEU A 194 18.32 -9.53 -0.91
C LEU A 194 18.45 -8.28 -1.79
N VAL A 195 19.11 -7.24 -1.30
CA VAL A 195 19.30 -5.98 -2.03
C VAL A 195 20.14 -6.18 -3.30
N ALA A 196 21.20 -6.98 -3.24
CA ALA A 196 22.09 -7.22 -4.38
C ALA A 196 21.41 -7.90 -5.58
N LYS A 197 20.30 -8.61 -5.35
CA LYS A 197 19.49 -9.26 -6.38
C LYS A 197 18.10 -8.65 -6.51
N GLU A 198 17.85 -7.51 -5.86
CA GLU A 198 16.57 -6.79 -5.84
C GLU A 198 15.39 -7.70 -5.46
N VAL A 199 15.58 -8.60 -4.50
CA VAL A 199 14.56 -9.55 -4.04
C VAL A 199 13.74 -8.98 -2.89
N ASP A 200 12.53 -8.51 -3.18
CA ASP A 200 11.62 -7.85 -2.22
C ASP A 200 10.18 -8.44 -2.21
N SER A 201 9.96 -9.50 -2.99
CA SER A 201 8.66 -10.15 -3.19
C SER A 201 8.83 -11.64 -3.51
N LYS A 202 7.79 -12.45 -3.32
CA LYS A 202 7.81 -13.88 -3.66
C LYS A 202 8.10 -14.11 -5.14
N ALA A 203 7.56 -13.28 -6.03
CA ALA A 203 7.84 -13.38 -7.46
C ALA A 203 9.33 -13.15 -7.78
N SER A 204 9.94 -12.11 -7.22
CA SER A 204 11.38 -11.84 -7.39
C SER A 204 12.26 -12.95 -6.80
N LEU A 205 11.86 -13.52 -5.65
CA LEU A 205 12.57 -14.62 -5.00
C LEU A 205 12.51 -15.90 -5.82
N THR A 206 11.33 -16.29 -6.30
CA THR A 206 11.16 -17.48 -7.16
C THR A 206 11.98 -17.36 -8.44
N LYS A 207 11.94 -16.20 -9.10
CA LYS A 207 12.75 -15.92 -10.30
C LYS A 207 14.25 -16.08 -10.03
N GLN A 208 14.72 -15.67 -8.85
CA GLN A 208 16.13 -15.83 -8.49
C GLN A 208 16.48 -17.30 -8.21
N TRP A 209 15.57 -18.08 -7.61
CA TRP A 209 15.77 -19.52 -7.41
C TRP A 209 15.75 -20.35 -8.69
N GLU A 210 15.02 -19.91 -9.72
CA GLU A 210 15.10 -20.53 -11.05
C GLU A 210 16.50 -20.42 -11.66
N GLN A 211 17.22 -19.34 -11.37
CA GLN A 211 18.59 -19.10 -11.87
C GLN A 211 19.67 -19.72 -10.97
N ASP A 212 19.51 -19.56 -9.66
CA ASP A 212 20.40 -20.10 -8.65
C ASP A 212 19.56 -20.77 -7.55
N PRO A 213 19.37 -22.10 -7.62
CA PRO A 213 18.61 -22.83 -6.63
C PRO A 213 19.17 -22.72 -5.22
N LYS A 214 20.47 -22.40 -5.05
CA LYS A 214 21.13 -22.24 -3.74
C LYS A 214 21.10 -20.79 -3.24
N TYR A 215 20.50 -19.87 -4.00
CA TYR A 215 20.37 -18.48 -3.60
C TYR A 215 19.74 -18.37 -2.21
N LEU A 216 20.31 -17.50 -1.37
CA LEU A 216 19.89 -17.22 0.01
C LEU A 216 20.07 -18.37 1.03
N LEU A 217 20.54 -19.56 0.62
CA LEU A 217 20.72 -20.70 1.53
C LEU A 217 21.74 -20.40 2.64
N ASP A 218 22.94 -19.91 2.29
CA ASP A 218 23.98 -19.54 3.27
C ASP A 218 23.48 -18.45 4.22
N ALA A 219 22.83 -17.43 3.66
CA ALA A 219 22.27 -16.33 4.44
C ALA A 219 21.22 -16.84 5.45
N TYR A 220 20.33 -17.75 5.04
CA TYR A 220 19.31 -18.34 5.90
C TYR A 220 19.90 -19.30 6.94
N GLN A 221 20.92 -20.10 6.59
CA GLN A 221 21.61 -20.98 7.54
C GLN A 221 22.24 -20.22 8.70
N ARG A 222 22.72 -18.98 8.50
CA ARG A 222 23.24 -18.12 9.59
C ARG A 222 22.19 -17.75 10.64
N TRP A 223 20.90 -17.94 10.35
CA TRP A 223 19.79 -17.76 11.30
C TRP A 223 19.45 -19.03 12.07
N LEU A 224 20.06 -20.17 11.74
CA LEU A 224 19.78 -21.47 12.33
C LEU A 224 21.00 -22.05 13.03
N PRO A 225 20.79 -22.92 14.04
CA PRO A 225 21.87 -23.70 14.62
C PRO A 225 22.48 -24.64 13.57
N THR A 226 23.77 -24.91 13.69
CA THR A 226 24.53 -25.75 12.74
C THR A 226 23.91 -27.15 12.56
N SER A 227 23.23 -27.68 13.59
CA SER A 227 22.52 -28.96 13.52
C SER A 227 21.39 -29.00 12.48
N ALA A 228 20.77 -27.85 12.18
CA ALA A 228 19.66 -27.75 11.21
C ALA A 228 20.13 -27.44 9.78
N HIS A 229 21.41 -27.14 9.56
CA HIS A 229 21.91 -26.66 8.26
C HIS A 229 21.75 -27.68 7.15
N ASN A 230 22.06 -28.95 7.43
CA ASN A 230 21.94 -30.04 6.45
C ASN A 230 20.48 -30.32 6.08
N GLU A 231 19.59 -30.33 7.07
CA GLU A 231 18.16 -30.60 6.85
C GLU A 231 17.52 -29.54 5.94
N VAL A 232 17.87 -28.26 6.17
CA VAL A 232 17.39 -27.16 5.33
C VAL A 232 17.97 -27.25 3.93
N ALA A 233 19.28 -27.52 3.80
CA ALA A 233 19.94 -27.61 2.50
C ALA A 233 19.32 -28.69 1.58
N VAL A 234 18.86 -29.81 2.16
CA VAL A 234 18.19 -30.89 1.41
C VAL A 234 16.81 -30.48 0.91
N SER A 235 16.12 -29.56 1.60
CA SER A 235 14.76 -29.11 1.28
C SER A 235 14.73 -27.74 0.58
N TRP A 236 15.89 -27.28 0.09
CA TRP A 236 16.06 -25.98 -0.57
C TRP A 236 16.00 -26.11 -2.10
N PRO A 237 15.28 -25.22 -2.82
CA PRO A 237 14.48 -24.09 -2.35
C PRO A 237 13.12 -24.51 -1.75
N PRO A 238 12.62 -23.81 -0.72
CA PRO A 238 11.40 -24.15 0.02
C PRO A 238 10.13 -23.63 -0.68
N LEU A 239 9.97 -23.95 -1.97
CA LEU A 239 8.80 -23.61 -2.79
C LEU A 239 7.55 -24.42 -2.42
#